data_AF-A0A845DME2-F1
#
_entry.id   AF-A0A845DME2-F1
#
_cell.length_a   1.000
_cell.length_b   1.000
_cell.length_c   1.000
_cell.angle_alpha   90.00
_cell.angle_beta   90.00
_cell.angle_gamma   90.00
#
_symmetry.space_group_name_H-M   'P 1'
#
loop_
_entity.id
_entity.type
_entity.pdbx_description
1 polymer ?
#
loop_
_entity_poly.entity_id
_entity_poly.type
_entity_poly.pdbx_seq_one_letter_code
_entity_poly.pdbx_strand_id
1 'polypeptide(L)'
;GVGAGLIIYLAGLEGIPESLYEAGKLDGANELQLFRNITIPMMTPTIFFNLVMGMIAASQTFMNAFVLTSGGPLKSTYFYNLMLYERAFNWTQMGMASAMAWFLLFVVLVLTLLVFRSSALWVFYEAEVK
;
A
#
# COMPACT_ATOMS: atom_id res chain seq x y z
N GLY A 1 1.01 -6.61 8.36
CA GLY A 1 2.42 -7.08 8.41
C GLY A 1 2.92 -7.34 7.00
N VAL A 2 4.23 -7.48 6.82
CA VAL A 2 4.85 -7.64 5.48
C VAL A 2 4.44 -8.95 4.77
N GLY A 3 4.08 -9.99 5.54
CA GLY A 3 3.78 -11.32 5.00
C GLY A 3 2.63 -11.38 3.98
N ALA A 4 1.52 -10.68 4.21
CA ALA A 4 0.41 -10.66 3.25
C ALA A 4 0.82 -10.02 1.92
N GLY A 5 1.59 -8.92 1.98
CA GLY A 5 2.11 -8.26 0.79
C GLY A 5 3.09 -9.13 0.01
N LEU A 6 3.93 -9.90 0.71
CA LEU A 6 4.83 -10.88 0.09
C LEU A 6 4.08 -11.96 -0.67
N ILE A 7 3.01 -12.53 -0.08
CA ILE A 7 2.18 -13.55 -0.75
C ILE A 7 1.56 -12.98 -2.03
N ILE A 8 1.04 -11.76 -1.99
CA ILE A 8 0.50 -11.09 -3.17
C ILE A 8 1.58 -10.87 -4.23
N TYR A 9 2.80 -10.49 -3.84
CA TYR A 9 3.92 -10.37 -4.77
C TYR A 9 4.32 -11.71 -5.39
N LEU A 10 4.36 -12.79 -4.61
CA LEU A 10 4.66 -14.13 -5.11
C LEU A 10 3.60 -14.59 -6.11
N ALA A 11 2.31 -14.41 -5.79
CA ALA A 11 1.22 -14.73 -6.72
C ALA A 11 1.32 -13.92 -8.02
N GLY A 12 1.71 -12.65 -7.94
CA GLY A 12 1.97 -11.83 -9.12
C GLY A 12 3.15 -12.32 -9.96
N LEU A 13 4.23 -12.78 -9.32
CA LEU A 13 5.41 -13.31 -10.00
C LEU A 13 5.12 -14.65 -10.69
N GLU A 14 4.37 -15.53 -10.04
CA GLU A 14 3.91 -16.81 -10.63
C GLU A 14 3.01 -16.61 -11.85
N GLY A 15 2.33 -15.46 -11.93
CA GLY A 15 1.51 -15.10 -13.09
C GLY A 15 2.32 -14.75 -14.34
N ILE A 16 3.63 -14.49 -14.24
CA ILE A 16 4.46 -14.09 -15.38
C ILE A 16 4.85 -15.32 -16.20
N PRO A 17 4.49 -15.41 -17.50
CA PRO A 17 4.87 -16.54 -18.35
C PRO A 17 6.39 -16.68 -18.48
N GLU A 18 6.91 -17.90 -18.26
CA GLU A 18 8.34 -18.19 -18.40
C GLU A 18 8.87 -17.91 -19.82
N SER A 19 8.01 -18.04 -20.83
CA SER A 19 8.34 -17.78 -22.23
C SER A 19 8.87 -16.36 -22.49
N LEU A 20 8.44 -15.37 -21.71
CA LEU A 20 8.94 -14.00 -21.83
C LEU A 20 10.41 -13.90 -21.38
N TYR A 21 10.78 -14.62 -20.32
CA TYR A 21 12.16 -14.67 -19.84
C TYR A 21 13.05 -15.45 -20.81
N GLU A 22 12.57 -16.54 -21.38
CA GLU A 22 13.29 -17.31 -22.40
C GLU A 22 13.54 -16.47 -23.66
N ALA A 23 12.52 -15.77 -24.15
CA ALA A 23 12.63 -14.86 -25.29
C ALA A 23 13.68 -13.76 -25.03
N GLY A 24 13.61 -13.11 -23.85
CA GLY A 24 14.60 -12.09 -23.48
C GLY A 24 16.03 -12.64 -23.40
N LYS A 25 16.21 -13.88 -22.92
CA LYS A 25 17.53 -14.54 -22.90
C LYS A 25 18.05 -14.87 -24.30
N LEU A 26 17.17 -15.30 -25.21
CA LEU A 26 17.51 -15.52 -26.62
C LEU A 26 17.95 -14.22 -27.31
N ASP A 27 17.33 -13.09 -26.95
CA ASP A 27 17.70 -11.75 -27.44
C ASP A 27 18.97 -11.17 -26.76
N GLY A 28 19.60 -11.92 -25.86
CA GLY A 28 20.84 -11.52 -25.18
C GLY A 28 20.65 -10.60 -23.98
N ALA A 29 19.44 -10.51 -23.43
CA ALA A 29 19.19 -9.71 -22.23
C ALA A 29 19.86 -10.32 -21.00
N ASN A 30 20.50 -9.47 -20.19
CA ASN A 30 21.02 -9.86 -18.88
C ASN A 30 19.93 -9.82 -17.79
N GLU A 31 20.21 -10.41 -16.63
CA GLU A 31 19.24 -10.54 -15.52
C GLU A 31 18.64 -9.19 -15.06
N LEU A 32 19.43 -8.10 -15.07
CA LEU A 32 18.92 -6.78 -14.70
C LEU A 32 17.98 -6.19 -15.76
N GLN A 33 18.26 -6.45 -17.04
CA GLN A 33 17.39 -6.08 -18.15
C GLN A 33 16.08 -6.87 -18.11
N LEU A 34 16.14 -8.18 -17.85
CA LEU A 34 14.94 -9.01 -17.66
C LEU A 34 14.09 -8.49 -16.50
N PHE A 35 14.71 -8.18 -15.36
CA PHE A 35 14.00 -7.63 -14.20
C PHE A 35 13.32 -6.29 -14.53
N ARG A 36 14.05 -5.34 -15.13
CA ARG A 36 13.51 -4.00 -15.41
C ARG A 36 12.50 -3.98 -16.55
N ASN A 37 12.66 -4.82 -17.56
CA ASN A 37 11.85 -4.78 -18.79
C ASN A 37 10.71 -5.80 -18.80
N ILE A 38 10.79 -6.88 -18.02
CA ILE A 38 9.76 -7.93 -17.95
C ILE A 38 9.14 -7.93 -16.55
N THR A 39 9.93 -8.21 -15.52
CA THR A 39 9.40 -8.40 -14.16
C THR A 39 8.70 -7.16 -13.62
N ILE A 40 9.35 -5.99 -13.62
CA ILE A 40 8.76 -4.76 -13.08
C ILE A 40 7.47 -4.39 -13.82
N PRO A 41 7.44 -4.27 -15.17
CA PRO A 41 6.25 -3.86 -15.90
C PRO A 41 5.06 -4.80 -15.66
N MET A 42 5.29 -6.12 -15.67
CA MET A 42 4.23 -7.10 -15.45
C MET A 42 3.75 -7.15 -14.00
N MET A 43 4.62 -6.81 -13.06
CA MET A 43 4.27 -6.69 -11.64
C MET A 43 3.55 -5.38 -11.29
N THR A 44 3.45 -4.41 -12.20
CA THR A 44 2.87 -3.09 -11.90
C THR A 44 1.45 -3.14 -11.31
N PRO A 45 0.52 -4.02 -11.75
CA PRO A 45 -0.81 -4.13 -11.13
C PRO A 45 -0.74 -4.64 -9.68
N THR A 46 0.14 -5.61 -9.44
CA THR A 46 0.37 -6.20 -8.11
C THR A 46 1.02 -5.21 -7.15
N ILE A 47 2.00 -4.44 -7.65
CA ILE A 47 2.66 -3.34 -6.92
C ILE A 47 1.65 -2.26 -6.58
N PHE A 48 0.81 -1.86 -7.55
CA PHE A 48 -0.26 -0.89 -7.33
C PHE A 48 -1.23 -1.33 -6.23
N PHE A 49 -1.72 -2.57 -6.31
CA PHE A 49 -2.61 -3.11 -5.28
C PHE A 49 -1.96 -3.10 -3.89
N ASN A 50 -0.73 -3.62 -3.77
CA ASN A 50 0.00 -3.63 -2.50
C ASN A 50 0.28 -2.22 -1.97
N LEU A 51 0.58 -1.26 -2.85
CA LEU A 51 0.78 0.15 -2.49
C LEU A 51 -0.49 0.75 -1.89
N VAL A 52 -1.63 0.58 -2.55
CA VAL A 52 -2.93 1.08 -2.06
C VAL A 52 -3.28 0.45 -0.72
N MET A 53 -3.23 -0.88 -0.63
CA MET A 53 -3.55 -1.60 0.60
C MET A 53 -2.60 -1.24 1.75
N GLY A 54 -1.30 -1.12 1.45
CA GLY A 54 -0.28 -0.73 2.41
C GLY A 54 -0.48 0.70 2.92
N MET A 55 -0.82 1.64 2.05
CA MET A 55 -1.09 3.03 2.42
C MET A 55 -2.33 3.16 3.31
N ILE A 56 -3.41 2.43 3.00
CA ILE A 56 -4.63 2.37 3.81
C ILE A 56 -4.30 1.79 5.20
N ALA A 57 -3.58 0.65 5.23
CA ALA A 57 -3.20 0.00 6.48
C ALA A 57 -2.28 0.88 7.35
N ALA A 58 -1.31 1.57 6.74
CA ALA A 58 -0.42 2.49 7.43
C ALA A 58 -1.19 3.64 8.08
N SER A 59 -2.16 4.21 7.36
CA SER A 59 -3.04 5.29 7.87
C SER A 59 -3.94 4.84 9.02
N GLN A 60 -4.24 3.55 9.11
CA GLN A 60 -5.02 2.93 10.20
C GLN A 60 -4.17 2.41 11.35
N THR A 61 -2.86 2.72 11.38
CA THR A 61 -1.98 2.27 12.47
C THR A 61 -2.44 2.87 13.80
N PHE A 62 -2.80 1.99 14.72
CA PHE A 62 -3.24 2.34 16.08
C PHE A 62 -2.56 1.43 17.11
N MET A 63 -2.74 0.11 16.93
CA MET A 63 -2.35 -0.89 17.91
C MET A 63 -0.86 -0.84 18.27
N ASN A 64 0.02 -0.68 17.28
CA ASN A 64 1.46 -0.57 17.52
C ASN A 64 1.79 0.63 18.41
N ALA A 65 1.20 1.79 18.13
CA ALA A 65 1.43 3.00 18.91
C ALA A 65 0.91 2.87 20.35
N PHE A 66 -0.30 2.33 20.48
CA PHE A 66 -0.97 2.14 21.77
C PHE A 66 -0.21 1.14 22.66
N VAL A 67 0.12 -0.05 22.14
CA VAL A 67 0.70 -1.13 22.94
C VAL A 67 2.17 -0.90 23.26
N LEU A 68 2.98 -0.42 22.31
CA LEU A 68 4.42 -0.32 22.50
C LEU A 68 4.83 0.92 23.30
N THR A 69 4.09 2.01 23.14
CA THR A 69 4.56 3.33 23.59
C THR A 69 3.49 4.17 24.28
N SER A 70 2.21 3.83 24.11
CA SER A 70 1.07 4.67 24.50
C SER A 70 1.21 6.12 24.00
N GLY A 71 1.86 6.33 22.84
CA GLY A 71 2.14 7.66 22.29
C GLY A 71 3.41 8.34 22.81
N GLY A 72 4.20 7.72 23.71
CA GLY A 72 5.42 8.30 24.27
C GLY A 72 6.71 8.01 23.49
N PRO A 73 7.85 8.62 23.92
CA PRO A 73 7.95 9.72 24.89
C PRO A 73 7.51 11.06 24.27
N LEU A 74 7.01 11.99 25.09
CA LEU A 74 6.62 13.36 24.66
C LEU A 74 5.71 13.42 23.41
N LYS A 75 4.75 12.50 23.28
CA LYS A 75 3.85 12.42 22.11
C LYS A 75 4.55 12.12 20.76
N SER A 76 5.80 11.66 20.76
CA SER A 76 6.56 11.38 19.53
C SER A 76 5.97 10.26 18.66
N THR A 77 5.21 9.34 19.26
CA THR A 77 4.52 8.22 18.59
C THR A 77 3.01 8.40 18.64
N TYR A 78 2.54 9.63 18.85
CA TYR A 78 1.12 9.94 18.99
C TYR A 78 0.43 10.01 17.61
N PHE A 79 0.14 8.83 17.04
CA PHE A 79 -0.56 8.73 15.76
C PHE A 79 -2.00 9.25 15.85
N TYR A 80 -2.55 9.67 14.71
CA TYR A 80 -3.89 10.25 14.63
C TYR A 80 -4.99 9.33 15.23
N ASN A 81 -4.91 8.02 14.98
CA ASN A 81 -5.86 7.06 15.54
C ASN A 81 -5.75 6.96 17.07
N LEU A 82 -4.56 7.14 17.64
CA LEU A 82 -4.38 7.15 19.09
C LEU A 82 -5.07 8.37 19.71
N MET A 83 -4.92 9.54 19.08
CA MET A 83 -5.62 10.76 19.49
C MET A 83 -7.15 10.62 19.42
N LEU A 84 -7.66 10.00 18.35
CA LEU A 84 -9.07 9.71 18.17
C LEU A 84 -9.60 8.81 19.29
N TYR A 85 -8.85 7.74 19.62
CA TYR A 85 -9.20 6.82 20.70
C TYR A 85 -9.28 7.54 22.06
N GLU A 86 -8.29 8.36 22.42
CA GLU A 86 -8.33 9.12 23.68
C GLU A 86 -9.54 10.06 23.75
N ARG A 87 -9.88 10.73 22.64
CA ARG A 87 -11.07 11.60 22.54
C ARG A 87 -12.37 10.84 22.72
N ALA A 88 -12.48 9.66 22.12
CA ALA A 88 -13.68 8.83 22.22
C ALA A 88 -13.86 8.25 23.63
N PHE A 89 -12.79 7.68 24.21
CA PHE A 89 -12.90 6.81 25.38
C PHE A 89 -12.39 7.40 26.68
N ASN A 90 -11.36 8.27 26.67
CA ASN A 90 -10.85 8.89 27.89
C ASN A 90 -11.59 10.19 28.22
N TRP A 91 -11.85 11.01 27.19
CA TRP A 91 -12.55 12.28 27.35
C TRP A 91 -14.04 12.22 27.03
N THR A 92 -14.55 11.05 26.60
CA THR A 92 -15.96 10.80 26.26
C THR A 92 -16.56 11.79 25.25
N GLN A 93 -15.71 12.41 24.42
CA GLN A 93 -16.07 13.38 23.38
C GLN A 93 -16.40 12.65 22.08
N MET A 94 -17.44 11.82 22.10
CA MET A 94 -17.80 10.94 20.97
C MET A 94 -18.05 11.73 19.67
N GLY A 95 -18.75 12.87 19.74
CA GLY A 95 -19.01 13.72 18.58
C GLY A 95 -17.74 14.27 17.93
N MET A 96 -16.75 14.69 18.74
CA MET A 96 -15.45 15.14 18.23
C MET A 96 -14.67 13.98 17.63
N ALA A 97 -14.64 12.83 18.30
CA ALA A 97 -13.96 11.63 17.79
C ALA A 97 -14.56 11.14 16.47
N SER A 98 -15.89 11.19 16.30
CA SER A 98 -16.56 10.87 15.04
C SER A 98 -16.17 11.85 13.93
N ALA A 99 -16.11 13.16 14.21
CA ALA A 99 -15.66 14.15 13.22
C ALA A 99 -14.21 13.90 12.80
N MET A 100 -13.34 13.51 13.74
CA MET A 100 -11.96 13.12 13.45
C MET A 100 -11.87 11.86 12.59
N ALA A 101 -12.72 10.85 12.85
CA ALA A 101 -12.79 9.64 12.02
C ALA A 101 -13.16 9.96 10.56
N TRP A 102 -14.16 10.81 10.37
CA TRP A 102 -14.59 11.28 9.05
C TRP A 102 -13.51 12.08 8.32
N PHE A 103 -12.79 12.94 9.05
CA PHE A 103 -11.67 13.66 8.49
C PHE A 103 -10.57 12.71 8.02
N LEU A 104 -10.20 11.71 8.84
CA LEU A 104 -9.21 10.71 8.45
C LEU A 104 -9.65 9.92 7.22
N LEU A 105 -10.92 9.51 7.17
CA LEU A 105 -11.50 8.85 6.00
C LEU A 105 -11.31 9.70 4.75
N PHE A 106 -11.61 11.00 4.82
CA PHE A 106 -11.45 11.91 3.68
C PHE A 106 -9.98 12.01 3.24
N VAL A 107 -9.04 12.11 4.17
CA VAL A 107 -7.60 12.12 3.87
C VAL A 107 -7.17 10.82 3.16
N VAL A 108 -7.54 9.66 3.71
CA VAL A 108 -7.22 8.36 3.11
C VAL A 108 -7.84 8.25 1.72
N LEU A 109 -9.10 8.67 1.54
CA LEU A 109 -9.79 8.65 0.26
C LEU A 109 -9.09 9.53 -0.77
N VAL A 110 -8.68 10.75 -0.42
CA VAL A 110 -7.94 11.65 -1.31
C VAL A 110 -6.61 11.02 -1.71
N LEU A 111 -5.84 10.46 -0.76
CA LEU A 111 -4.58 9.77 -1.06
C LEU A 111 -4.80 8.59 -1.99
N THR A 112 -5.81 7.76 -1.72
CA THR A 112 -6.16 6.63 -2.60
C THR A 112 -6.54 7.12 -3.98
N LEU A 113 -7.38 8.15 -4.12
CA LEU A 113 -7.75 8.70 -5.43
C LEU A 113 -6.54 9.25 -6.20
N LEU A 114 -5.59 9.89 -5.52
CA LEU A 114 -4.35 10.37 -6.14
C LEU A 114 -3.51 9.20 -6.69
N VAL A 115 -3.40 8.11 -5.93
CA VAL A 115 -2.69 6.90 -6.36
C VAL A 115 -3.42 6.22 -7.54
N PHE A 116 -4.75 6.11 -7.49
CA PHE A 116 -5.55 5.63 -8.63
C PHE A 116 -5.45 6.53 -9.86
N ARG A 117 -5.32 7.83 -9.68
CA ARG A 117 -5.16 8.75 -10.81
C ARG A 117 -3.78 8.65 -11.44
N SER A 118 -2.74 8.37 -10.65
CA SER A 118 -1.40 8.14 -11.19
C SER A 118 -1.26 6.77 -11.85
N SER A 119 -2.05 5.76 -11.44
CA SER A 119 -1.93 4.38 -11.94
C SER A 119 -2.08 4.27 -13.46
N ALA A 120 -2.94 5.10 -14.06
CA ALA A 120 -3.12 5.15 -15.51
C ALA A 120 -1.82 5.48 -16.29
N LEU A 121 -0.79 6.00 -15.63
CA LEU A 121 0.49 6.36 -16.26
C LEU A 121 1.54 5.25 -16.20
N TRP A 122 1.41 4.28 -15.29
CA TRP A 122 2.49 3.32 -15.00
C TRP A 122 2.03 1.89 -14.72
N VAL A 123 0.72 1.65 -14.61
CA VAL A 123 0.16 0.32 -14.41
C VAL A 123 -0.26 -0.25 -15.77
N PHE A 124 0.32 -1.39 -16.12
CA PHE A 124 0.02 -2.11 -17.36
C PHE A 124 -0.77 -3.37 -17.02
N TYR A 125 -2.01 -3.45 -17.49
CA TYR A 125 -2.81 -4.66 -17.40
C TYR A 125 -2.63 -5.48 -18.67
N GLU A 126 -2.31 -6.77 -18.57
CA GLU A 126 -2.23 -7.68 -19.72
C GLU A 126 -3.51 -7.70 -20.57
N ALA A 127 -4.66 -7.35 -19.96
CA ALA A 127 -5.95 -7.29 -20.64
C ALA A 127 -6.15 -6.05 -21.53
N GLU A 128 -5.29 -5.03 -21.47
CA GLU A 128 -5.32 -3.90 -22.40
C GLU A 128 -4.53 -4.23 -23.67
N VAL A 129 -5.08 -5.15 -24.47
CA VAL A 129 -4.77 -5.19 -25.90
C VAL A 129 -5.41 -3.95 -26.52
N LYS A 130 -4.60 -2.95 -26.89
CA LYS A 130 -5.01 -1.88 -27.80
C LYS A 130 -5.07 -2.40 -29.23
#